data_AF-A0A2E5PNY4-F1
#
_entry.id   AF-A0A2E5PNY4-F1
#
_cell.length_a   1.000
_cell.length_b   1.000
_cell.length_c   1.000
_cell.angle_alpha   90.00
_cell.angle_beta   90.00
_cell.angle_gamma   90.00
#
_symmetry.space_group_name_H-M   'P 1'
#
loop_
_entity.id
_entity.type
_entity.pdbx_description
1 polymer ?
#
loop_
_entity_poly.entity_id
_entity_poly.type
_entity_poly.pdbx_seq_one_letter_code
_entity_poly.pdbx_strand_id
1 'polypeptide(L)'
;MIKEFVIEAIESPTFGGRSFGNIGRYERLMGYAVGAVDPADEHNAGIVNIDKAPCNEEGQVEYKSEICILRPIDPAKANGWLFYEVLNRGSKRAVCRVNTAPAVNHSETEDVAGNGFLMEQGYTLLWSGWQDDVKIGNDRMRAYYPVALDGECALVGRVLDETIDDTNAATFTKELIYPAAALDINDADLTVRVHERDERQRPAGLSWHYRDEYHIEITRPNDPVFDAGAIFEFIYTAKDPKVTGLAFALHRDIADFLRSGEPDAVGNVNPLNSSPPQRLMLFGISQSGRFVRDFLYQGFNEGPDGEQVFDAVVPVIAGSRKTQINMAFAQPGRYQRQHEDHNYPGDQFPFAYSELTDPISGKTDNLLAKCRATNTTPKIMHFDTETEIWSARASLVATDCEGKDILQPDDVRIYLASGIPHGWAVPPNGTAMQLPDNELCYGALIRPLLVALKDWVEHGVDPPPSCFPSVSDGTLVRPMLAGYPELPGVAFEGTINELTLMD
;
A
#
# COMPACT_ATOMS: atom_id res chain seq x y z
N MET A 1 -3.62 19.52 9.31
CA MET A 1 -4.79 19.35 10.20
C MET A 1 -6.08 19.30 9.39
N ILE A 2 -7.14 18.65 9.92
CA ILE A 2 -8.47 18.60 9.30
C ILE A 2 -9.18 19.94 9.43
N LYS A 3 -9.59 20.51 8.29
CA LYS A 3 -10.35 21.77 8.20
C LYS A 3 -11.85 21.50 8.15
N GLU A 4 -12.23 20.46 7.41
CA GLU A 4 -13.63 20.09 7.20
C GLU A 4 -13.77 18.56 7.20
N PHE A 5 -14.74 18.03 7.94
CA PHE A 5 -15.10 16.61 7.95
C PHE A 5 -16.62 16.47 7.82
N VAL A 6 -17.08 16.02 6.65
CA VAL A 6 -18.51 15.97 6.32
C VAL A 6 -18.98 14.53 6.18
N ILE A 7 -20.09 14.23 6.86
CA ILE A 7 -20.87 13.00 6.65
C ILE A 7 -22.02 13.34 5.70
N GLU A 8 -21.99 12.77 4.50
CA GLU A 8 -22.99 13.00 3.46
C GLU A 8 -24.13 11.96 3.52
N ALA A 9 -23.81 10.74 3.95
CA ALA A 9 -24.78 9.66 4.04
C ALA A 9 -24.52 8.76 5.25
N ILE A 10 -25.63 8.28 5.85
CA ILE A 10 -25.62 7.31 6.94
C ILE A 10 -26.54 6.14 6.56
N GLU A 11 -25.98 4.95 6.51
CA GLU A 11 -26.68 3.67 6.34
C GLU A 11 -26.80 3.00 7.72
N SER A 12 -27.99 3.05 8.32
CA SER A 12 -28.24 2.57 9.69
C SER A 12 -29.59 1.82 9.79
N PRO A 13 -29.59 0.50 10.06
CA PRO A 13 -28.43 -0.37 10.20
C PRO A 13 -27.83 -0.77 8.83
N THR A 14 -26.54 -1.08 8.80
CA THR A 14 -25.89 -1.74 7.66
C THR A 14 -25.98 -3.28 7.77
N PHE A 15 -25.46 -4.00 6.76
CA PHE A 15 -25.43 -5.47 6.69
C PHE A 15 -26.81 -6.11 6.90
N GLY A 16 -27.85 -5.61 6.24
CA GLY A 16 -29.23 -6.10 6.35
C GLY A 16 -29.84 -6.00 7.74
N GLY A 17 -29.20 -5.32 8.70
CA GLY A 17 -29.64 -5.27 10.08
C GLY A 17 -29.09 -6.39 10.98
N ARG A 18 -28.13 -7.19 10.49
CA ARG A 18 -27.46 -8.23 11.27
C ARG A 18 -26.90 -7.67 12.59
N SER A 19 -27.10 -8.42 13.67
CA SER A 19 -26.53 -8.13 14.99
C SER A 19 -25.28 -8.98 15.23
N PHE A 20 -24.23 -8.37 15.79
CA PHE A 20 -22.93 -8.99 16.05
C PHE A 20 -22.72 -9.21 17.55
N GLY A 21 -22.97 -10.43 18.01
CA GLY A 21 -22.83 -10.82 19.41
C GLY A 21 -23.49 -9.82 20.38
N ASN A 22 -22.77 -9.46 21.43
CA ASN A 22 -23.22 -8.50 22.44
C ASN A 22 -23.07 -7.03 22.01
N ILE A 23 -22.29 -6.75 20.95
CA ILE A 23 -22.03 -5.41 20.43
C ILE A 23 -23.27 -4.84 19.75
N GLY A 24 -24.05 -5.68 19.06
CA GLY A 24 -25.30 -5.28 18.44
C GLY A 24 -25.15 -4.95 16.95
N ARG A 25 -25.97 -4.01 16.46
CA ARG A 25 -26.00 -3.59 15.05
C ARG A 25 -25.00 -2.47 14.78
N TYR A 26 -24.58 -2.38 13.53
CA TYR A 26 -23.64 -1.37 13.05
C TYR A 26 -24.30 -0.42 12.06
N GLU A 27 -23.71 0.76 11.91
CA GLU A 27 -24.03 1.75 10.89
C GLU A 27 -22.79 2.17 10.11
N ARG A 28 -23.00 2.58 8.86
CA ARG A 28 -21.95 3.02 7.93
C ARG A 28 -22.17 4.48 7.58
N LEU A 29 -21.15 5.30 7.82
CA LEU A 29 -21.13 6.72 7.51
C LEU A 29 -20.19 6.94 6.32
N MET A 30 -20.62 7.75 5.36
CA MET A 30 -19.88 8.03 4.12
C MET A 30 -19.83 9.54 3.89
N GLY A 31 -18.71 10.04 3.37
CA GLY A 31 -18.54 11.45 3.05
C GLY A 31 -17.10 11.77 2.69
N TYR A 32 -16.60 12.93 3.14
CA TYR A 32 -15.23 13.35 2.86
C TYR A 32 -14.59 14.12 4.00
N ALA A 33 -13.25 14.21 3.96
CA ALA A 33 -12.45 15.10 4.78
C ALA A 33 -11.60 16.02 3.88
N VAL A 34 -11.48 17.29 4.27
CA VAL A 34 -10.54 18.26 3.70
C VAL A 34 -9.54 18.61 4.78
N GLY A 35 -8.26 18.46 4.46
CA GLY A 35 -7.16 18.86 5.34
C GLY A 35 -6.27 19.88 4.66
N ALA A 36 -5.56 20.64 5.49
CA ALA A 36 -4.59 21.62 5.05
C ALA A 36 -3.33 21.51 5.92
N VAL A 37 -2.16 21.57 5.29
CA VAL A 37 -0.85 21.47 5.98
C VAL A 37 0.04 22.64 5.61
N ASP A 38 0.78 23.15 6.59
CA ASP A 38 1.81 24.15 6.32
C ASP A 38 3.02 23.46 5.68
N PRO A 39 3.46 23.88 4.47
CA PRO A 39 4.62 23.31 3.80
C PRO A 39 5.95 23.58 4.53
N ALA A 40 6.01 24.59 5.40
CA ALA A 40 7.19 24.97 6.16
C ALA A 40 7.27 24.28 7.54
N ASP A 41 6.20 23.61 7.97
CA ASP A 41 6.18 22.85 9.21
C ASP A 41 7.08 21.62 9.10
N GLU A 42 7.92 21.37 10.12
CA GLU A 42 8.90 20.28 10.14
C GLU A 42 8.26 18.90 9.99
N HIS A 43 7.02 18.71 10.45
CA HIS A 43 6.28 17.47 10.34
C HIS A 43 5.79 17.18 8.90
N ASN A 44 5.86 18.17 8.00
CA ASN A 44 5.45 18.06 6.60
C ASN A 44 6.60 18.33 5.62
N ALA A 45 7.71 18.94 6.09
CA ALA A 45 8.85 19.34 5.26
C ALA A 45 9.53 18.19 4.51
N GLY A 46 9.34 16.94 4.97
CA GLY A 46 9.81 15.75 4.27
C GLY A 46 9.00 15.38 3.01
N ILE A 47 7.85 16.02 2.76
CA ILE A 47 6.98 15.72 1.61
C ILE A 47 7.58 16.34 0.33
N VAL A 48 7.87 15.49 -0.65
CA VAL A 48 8.46 15.91 -1.93
C VAL A 48 7.50 16.83 -2.69
N ASN A 49 8.04 17.97 -3.14
CA ASN A 49 7.33 19.02 -3.88
C ASN A 49 6.24 19.75 -3.09
N ILE A 50 6.16 19.61 -1.76
CA ILE A 50 5.17 20.35 -0.97
C ILE A 50 5.39 21.87 -1.02
N ASP A 51 6.64 22.30 -1.11
CA ASP A 51 7.08 23.69 -1.29
C ASP A 51 6.70 24.28 -2.66
N LYS A 52 6.35 23.40 -3.60
CA LYS A 52 5.93 23.73 -4.97
C LYS A 52 4.43 23.61 -5.17
N ALA A 53 3.69 23.21 -4.15
CA ALA A 53 2.25 23.08 -4.23
C ALA A 53 1.56 24.45 -4.15
N PRO A 54 0.45 24.68 -4.88
CA PRO A 54 -0.40 25.83 -4.64
C PRO A 54 -0.90 25.84 -3.18
N CYS A 55 -0.86 27.02 -2.57
CA CYS A 55 -1.33 27.26 -1.21
C CYS A 55 -2.64 28.05 -1.21
N ASN A 56 -3.47 27.83 -0.19
CA ASN A 56 -4.66 28.63 0.07
C ASN A 56 -4.30 30.01 0.66
N GLU A 57 -5.30 30.83 1.00
CA GLU A 57 -5.11 32.18 1.57
C GLU A 57 -4.37 32.17 2.92
N GLU A 58 -4.38 31.04 3.64
CA GLU A 58 -3.65 30.84 4.91
C GLU A 58 -2.20 30.36 4.68
N GLY A 59 -1.76 30.20 3.42
CA GLY A 59 -0.42 29.69 3.10
C GLY A 59 -0.28 28.17 3.26
N GLN A 60 -1.39 27.42 3.31
CA GLN A 60 -1.41 25.98 3.52
C GLN A 60 -1.70 25.21 2.22
N VAL A 61 -1.17 23.99 2.12
CA VAL A 61 -1.41 23.06 1.03
C VAL A 61 -2.59 22.17 1.37
N GLU A 62 -3.63 22.18 0.54
CA GLU A 62 -4.87 21.44 0.78
C GLU A 62 -4.87 20.06 0.13
N TYR A 63 -5.53 19.10 0.78
CA TYR A 63 -5.87 17.80 0.22
C TYR A 63 -7.32 17.45 0.56
N LYS A 64 -7.91 16.57 -0.25
CA LYS A 64 -9.26 16.03 -0.01
C LYS A 64 -9.26 14.51 -0.08
N SER A 65 -10.01 13.86 0.80
CA SER A 65 -10.17 12.41 0.85
C SER A 65 -11.62 12.02 1.01
N GLU A 66 -12.07 11.03 0.25
CA GLU A 66 -13.31 10.33 0.55
C GLU A 66 -13.14 9.46 1.81
N ILE A 67 -14.14 9.42 2.69
CA ILE A 67 -14.10 8.65 3.94
C ILE A 67 -15.28 7.68 4.05
N CYS A 68 -15.05 6.60 4.78
CA CYS A 68 -16.09 5.67 5.19
C CYS A 68 -15.79 5.19 6.61
N ILE A 69 -16.77 5.30 7.50
CA ILE A 69 -16.67 4.83 8.89
C ILE A 69 -17.73 3.75 9.08
N LEU A 70 -17.35 2.66 9.74
CA LEU A 70 -18.26 1.61 10.18
C LEU A 70 -18.13 1.48 11.70
N ARG A 71 -19.24 1.67 12.43
CA ARG A 71 -19.23 1.69 13.91
C ARG A 71 -20.47 1.05 14.52
N PRO A 72 -20.42 0.63 15.80
CA PRO A 72 -21.62 0.23 16.53
C PRO A 72 -22.66 1.36 16.57
N ILE A 73 -23.95 1.02 16.43
CA ILE A 73 -25.05 1.98 16.62
C ILE A 73 -25.13 2.45 18.08
N ASP A 74 -24.79 1.57 19.03
CA ASP A 74 -24.66 1.91 20.45
C ASP A 74 -23.19 2.22 20.75
N PRO A 75 -22.80 3.50 20.89
CA PRO A 75 -21.39 3.87 21.07
C PRO A 75 -20.80 3.33 22.38
N ALA A 76 -21.61 3.05 23.39
CA ALA A 76 -21.15 2.47 24.66
C ALA A 76 -20.66 1.03 24.51
N LYS A 77 -20.90 0.39 23.36
CA LYS A 77 -20.44 -0.96 23.04
C LYS A 77 -19.24 -1.00 22.11
N ALA A 78 -18.72 0.15 21.68
CA ALA A 78 -17.43 0.20 20.99
C ALA A 78 -16.31 -0.26 21.94
N ASN A 79 -15.31 -0.94 21.40
CA ASN A 79 -14.19 -1.48 22.19
C ASN A 79 -13.06 -0.47 22.44
N GLY A 80 -13.26 0.79 22.05
CA GLY A 80 -12.26 1.87 22.17
C GLY A 80 -11.19 1.89 21.08
N TRP A 81 -11.21 0.97 20.10
CA TRP A 81 -10.25 0.94 19.01
C TRP A 81 -10.79 1.51 17.70
N LEU A 82 -9.99 2.37 17.09
CA LEU A 82 -10.12 2.74 15.68
C LEU A 82 -9.21 1.82 14.83
N PHE A 83 -9.82 0.95 14.05
CA PHE A 83 -9.16 0.13 13.04
C PHE A 83 -9.13 0.90 11.72
N TYR A 84 -8.03 1.58 11.44
CA TYR A 84 -7.86 2.36 10.21
C TYR A 84 -7.21 1.50 9.13
N GLU A 85 -8.00 1.07 8.15
CA GLU A 85 -7.46 0.39 6.97
C GLU A 85 -7.06 1.40 5.88
N VAL A 86 -5.81 1.30 5.46
CA VAL A 86 -5.31 1.90 4.22
C VAL A 86 -5.81 1.05 3.04
N LEU A 87 -6.54 1.67 2.11
CA LEU A 87 -7.19 0.97 1.00
C LEU A 87 -6.19 0.40 -0.02
N ASN A 88 -6.46 -0.79 -0.57
CA ASN A 88 -5.66 -1.34 -1.66
C ASN A 88 -6.28 -0.93 -3.01
N ARG A 89 -5.64 0.00 -3.73
CA ARG A 89 -6.16 0.57 -5.00
C ARG A 89 -7.62 1.03 -4.85
N GLY A 90 -7.86 1.82 -3.80
CA GLY A 90 -9.18 2.34 -3.40
C GLY A 90 -10.18 1.28 -2.92
N SER A 91 -9.76 0.01 -2.76
CA SER A 91 -10.64 -1.08 -2.34
C SER A 91 -10.43 -1.50 -0.89
N LYS A 92 -11.53 -1.79 -0.17
CA LYS A 92 -11.57 -2.29 1.20
C LYS A 92 -11.22 -3.78 1.23
N ARG A 93 -10.26 -4.18 2.05
CA ARG A 93 -9.72 -5.56 2.12
C ARG A 93 -9.71 -6.14 3.54
N ALA A 94 -9.77 -5.33 4.60
CA ALA A 94 -9.74 -5.83 5.97
C ALA A 94 -10.95 -6.71 6.29
N VAL A 95 -12.18 -6.27 6.00
CA VAL A 95 -13.39 -7.10 6.22
C VAL A 95 -13.31 -8.38 5.40
N CYS A 96 -12.93 -8.26 4.14
CA CYS A 96 -12.75 -9.38 3.22
C CYS A 96 -11.75 -10.42 3.76
N ARG A 97 -10.60 -10.00 4.30
CA ARG A 97 -9.53 -10.90 4.75
C ARG A 97 -9.63 -11.35 6.20
N VAL A 98 -9.99 -10.47 7.12
CA VAL A 98 -10.09 -10.77 8.55
C VAL A 98 -11.39 -11.50 8.84
N ASN A 99 -12.53 -11.03 8.32
CA ASN A 99 -13.82 -11.69 8.53
C ASN A 99 -14.10 -12.82 7.54
N THR A 100 -13.21 -13.08 6.57
CA THR A 100 -13.45 -14.06 5.49
C THR A 100 -14.73 -13.71 4.71
N ALA A 101 -14.89 -12.43 4.36
CA ALA A 101 -16.04 -11.91 3.62
C ALA A 101 -15.75 -11.79 2.11
N PRO A 102 -16.79 -11.68 1.27
CA PRO A 102 -16.62 -11.31 -0.13
C PRO A 102 -15.82 -10.01 -0.33
N ALA A 103 -15.09 -9.94 -1.44
CA ALA A 103 -14.22 -8.82 -1.79
C ALA A 103 -15.00 -7.65 -2.42
N VAL A 104 -15.78 -6.93 -1.62
CA VAL A 104 -16.63 -5.80 -2.08
C VAL A 104 -16.33 -4.52 -1.31
N ASN A 105 -16.49 -3.36 -1.96
CA ASN A 105 -16.30 -2.04 -1.34
C ASN A 105 -17.56 -1.51 -0.65
N HIS A 106 -18.73 -1.85 -1.18
CA HIS A 106 -20.02 -1.53 -0.60
C HIS A 106 -21.02 -2.61 -0.98
N SER A 107 -21.85 -2.99 -0.02
CA SER A 107 -23.02 -3.84 -0.21
C SER A 107 -23.85 -3.78 1.08
N GLU A 108 -25.17 -3.91 0.92
CA GLU A 108 -26.14 -3.82 2.00
C GLU A 108 -26.59 -5.19 2.53
N THR A 109 -26.15 -6.30 1.92
CA THR A 109 -26.59 -7.64 2.34
C THR A 109 -25.87 -8.11 3.60
N GLU A 110 -26.48 -9.04 4.36
CA GLU A 110 -25.87 -9.57 5.59
C GLU A 110 -24.57 -10.35 5.31
N ASP A 111 -24.48 -11.01 4.15
CA ASP A 111 -23.37 -11.91 3.76
C ASP A 111 -22.02 -11.19 3.63
N VAL A 112 -22.03 -9.89 3.34
CA VAL A 112 -20.81 -9.11 3.12
C VAL A 112 -20.07 -8.73 4.40
N ALA A 113 -20.63 -9.08 5.57
CA ALA A 113 -19.92 -9.01 6.85
C ALA A 113 -18.99 -10.21 7.09
N GLY A 114 -19.11 -11.29 6.31
CA GLY A 114 -18.42 -12.56 6.54
C GLY A 114 -18.78 -13.17 7.89
N ASN A 115 -17.78 -13.68 8.61
CA ASN A 115 -17.97 -14.18 9.97
C ASN A 115 -18.29 -13.08 11.00
N GLY A 116 -18.06 -11.79 10.67
CA GLY A 116 -18.35 -10.66 11.56
C GLY A 116 -17.34 -10.42 12.68
N PHE A 117 -16.18 -11.07 12.69
CA PHE A 117 -15.20 -11.00 13.77
C PHE A 117 -14.88 -9.57 14.22
N LEU A 118 -14.50 -8.67 13.31
CA LEU A 118 -14.17 -7.28 13.67
C LEU A 118 -15.34 -6.57 14.37
N MET A 119 -16.58 -6.85 13.92
CA MET A 119 -17.79 -6.25 14.48
C MET A 119 -18.13 -6.86 15.84
N GLU A 120 -17.98 -8.17 16.00
CA GLU A 120 -18.17 -8.88 17.27
C GLU A 120 -17.14 -8.48 18.32
N GLN A 121 -15.95 -8.05 17.89
CA GLN A 121 -14.93 -7.48 18.77
C GLN A 121 -15.18 -6.01 19.14
N GLY A 122 -16.15 -5.33 18.51
CA GLY A 122 -16.53 -3.95 18.84
C GLY A 122 -15.70 -2.86 18.18
N TYR A 123 -14.93 -3.16 17.13
CA TYR A 123 -14.09 -2.15 16.47
C TYR A 123 -14.92 -1.08 15.76
N THR A 124 -14.46 0.16 15.82
CA THR A 124 -14.82 1.18 14.81
C THR A 124 -13.81 1.05 13.66
N LEU A 125 -14.29 0.82 12.45
CA LEU A 125 -13.44 0.73 11.26
C LEU A 125 -13.48 2.05 10.49
N LEU A 126 -12.33 2.46 9.96
CA LEU A 126 -12.18 3.63 9.13
C LEU A 126 -11.45 3.28 7.84
N TRP A 127 -11.95 3.86 6.76
CA TRP A 127 -11.29 3.91 5.46
C TRP A 127 -11.23 5.34 4.98
N SER A 128 -10.13 5.68 4.32
CA SER A 128 -10.01 6.91 3.56
C SER A 128 -9.38 6.62 2.20
N GLY A 129 -9.80 7.36 1.19
CA GLY A 129 -9.05 7.42 -0.06
C GLY A 129 -7.66 8.00 0.19
N TRP A 130 -6.66 7.51 -0.54
CA TRP A 130 -5.28 8.00 -0.44
C TRP A 130 -4.50 7.98 -1.74
N GLN A 131 -5.04 7.27 -2.73
CA GLN A 131 -4.45 7.15 -4.05
C GLN A 131 -5.38 7.86 -5.03
N ASP A 132 -4.82 8.73 -5.87
CA ASP A 132 -5.57 9.62 -6.76
C ASP A 132 -5.82 9.00 -8.16
N ASP A 133 -4.95 8.10 -8.61
CA ASP A 133 -4.97 7.43 -9.91
C ASP A 133 -5.81 6.13 -9.95
N VAL A 134 -6.56 5.82 -8.89
CA VAL A 134 -7.41 4.62 -8.82
C VAL A 134 -8.61 4.74 -9.76
N LYS A 135 -8.82 3.92 -10.80
CA LYS A 135 -10.01 4.03 -11.71
C LYS A 135 -11.37 4.19 -10.97
N ILE A 136 -12.28 5.01 -11.51
CA ILE A 136 -13.63 5.25 -10.96
C ILE A 136 -14.47 3.96 -11.03
N GLY A 137 -15.42 3.79 -10.09
CA GLY A 137 -16.42 2.72 -10.08
C GLY A 137 -16.13 1.61 -9.06
N ASN A 138 -17.14 0.76 -8.84
CA ASN A 138 -17.18 -0.26 -7.78
C ASN A 138 -16.92 0.32 -6.38
N ASP A 139 -17.42 1.53 -6.11
CA ASP A 139 -17.29 2.24 -4.82
C ASP A 139 -15.85 2.33 -4.30
N ARG A 140 -14.89 2.40 -5.23
CA ARG A 140 -13.49 2.65 -4.91
C ARG A 140 -13.31 4.08 -4.45
N MET A 141 -12.58 4.25 -3.36
CA MET A 141 -12.38 5.57 -2.75
C MET A 141 -11.04 6.19 -3.17
N ARG A 142 -11.02 7.51 -3.33
CA ARG A 142 -9.87 8.30 -3.82
C ARG A 142 -9.51 9.45 -2.88
N ALA A 143 -8.29 9.93 -3.06
CA ALA A 143 -7.86 11.23 -2.56
C ALA A 143 -7.51 12.16 -3.73
N TYR A 144 -7.44 13.45 -3.42
CA TYR A 144 -7.11 14.51 -4.34
C TYR A 144 -5.97 15.32 -3.75
N TYR A 145 -4.91 15.46 -4.54
CA TYR A 145 -3.69 16.17 -4.20
C TYR A 145 -3.42 17.27 -5.23
N PRO A 146 -2.82 18.38 -4.81
CA PRO A 146 -2.46 19.44 -5.72
C PRO A 146 -1.32 19.00 -6.65
N VAL A 147 -1.30 19.63 -7.82
CA VAL A 147 -0.20 19.54 -8.77
C VAL A 147 0.90 20.50 -8.32
N ALA A 148 2.14 20.01 -8.27
CA ALA A 148 3.31 20.84 -8.00
C ALA A 148 3.72 21.66 -9.23
N LEU A 149 4.16 22.89 -9.00
CA LEU A 149 4.49 23.88 -10.03
C LEU A 149 5.95 24.34 -9.93
N ASP A 150 6.48 24.88 -11.03
CA ASP A 150 7.73 25.64 -11.04
C ASP A 150 7.39 27.13 -11.18
N GLY A 151 7.14 27.79 -10.05
CA GLY A 151 6.51 29.12 -10.04
C GLY A 151 5.08 29.06 -10.59
N GLU A 152 4.82 29.80 -11.67
CA GLU A 152 3.53 29.76 -12.38
C GLU A 152 3.51 28.73 -13.53
N CYS A 153 4.63 28.05 -13.78
CA CYS A 153 4.79 27.09 -14.87
C CYS A 153 4.57 25.65 -14.40
N ALA A 154 4.26 24.75 -15.33
CA ALA A 154 4.19 23.32 -15.06
C ALA A 154 5.57 22.77 -14.66
N LEU A 155 5.63 22.00 -13.57
CA LEU A 155 6.83 21.27 -13.21
C LEU A 155 7.00 20.07 -14.15
N VAL A 156 8.17 19.96 -14.80
CA VAL A 156 8.48 18.90 -15.77
C VAL A 156 9.55 17.94 -15.25
N GLY A 157 9.52 16.70 -15.70
CA GLY A 157 10.51 15.69 -15.34
C GLY A 157 10.48 14.47 -16.25
N ARG A 158 11.60 13.73 -16.30
CA ARG A 158 11.70 12.49 -17.06
C ARG A 158 10.96 11.37 -16.33
N VAL A 159 10.08 10.68 -17.04
CA VAL A 159 9.31 9.52 -16.53
C VAL A 159 9.56 8.33 -17.44
N LEU A 160 9.70 7.16 -16.83
CA LEU A 160 9.74 5.86 -17.49
C LEU A 160 8.43 5.14 -17.21
N ASP A 161 7.74 4.72 -18.25
CA ASP A 161 6.60 3.81 -18.15
C ASP A 161 6.90 2.51 -18.90
N GLU A 162 6.64 1.38 -18.25
CA GLU A 162 6.66 0.07 -18.88
C GLU A 162 5.23 -0.42 -19.11
N THR A 163 5.02 -1.12 -20.22
CA THR A 163 3.74 -1.75 -20.52
C THR A 163 3.95 -3.09 -21.22
N ILE A 164 3.06 -4.02 -20.93
CA ILE A 164 2.93 -5.30 -21.62
C ILE A 164 1.53 -5.33 -22.21
N ASP A 165 1.43 -5.48 -23.53
CA ASP A 165 0.15 -5.70 -24.21
C ASP A 165 -0.07 -7.21 -24.40
N ASP A 166 -0.84 -7.78 -23.47
CA ASP A 166 -1.16 -9.21 -23.43
C ASP A 166 -2.12 -9.66 -24.53
N THR A 167 -2.77 -8.71 -25.23
CA THR A 167 -3.62 -8.99 -26.38
C THR A 167 -2.82 -9.38 -27.63
N ASN A 168 -1.50 -9.11 -27.61
CA ASN A 168 -0.59 -9.31 -28.72
C ASN A 168 -1.03 -8.59 -30.01
N ALA A 169 -1.61 -7.40 -29.86
CA ALA A 169 -2.07 -6.61 -30.99
C ALA A 169 -0.87 -6.04 -31.77
N ALA A 170 -1.02 -5.92 -33.09
CA ALA A 170 -0.02 -5.29 -33.95
C ALA A 170 0.15 -3.80 -33.62
N THR A 171 -0.94 -3.16 -33.18
CA THR A 171 -0.96 -1.77 -32.72
C THR A 171 -1.85 -1.67 -31.50
N PHE A 172 -1.40 -0.96 -30.46
CA PHE A 172 -2.17 -0.75 -29.24
C PHE A 172 -1.92 0.64 -28.66
N THR A 173 -2.88 1.13 -27.87
CA THR A 173 -2.76 2.43 -27.19
C THR A 173 -2.29 2.21 -25.76
N LYS A 174 -1.26 2.97 -25.36
CA LYS A 174 -0.79 3.05 -23.98
C LYS A 174 -1.25 4.39 -23.38
N GLU A 175 -1.92 4.30 -22.23
CA GLU A 175 -2.18 5.45 -21.35
C GLU A 175 -0.88 5.82 -20.60
N LEU A 176 -0.54 7.11 -20.59
CA LEU A 176 0.58 7.67 -19.86
C LEU A 176 0.11 8.06 -18.47
N ILE A 177 0.92 7.75 -17.45
CA ILE A 177 0.52 8.01 -16.04
C ILE A 177 0.50 9.52 -15.74
N TYR A 178 1.39 10.26 -16.39
CA TYR A 178 1.44 11.72 -16.36
C TYR A 178 1.36 12.30 -17.77
N PRO A 179 0.77 13.49 -17.95
CA PRO A 179 0.71 14.11 -19.26
C PRO A 179 2.12 14.41 -19.78
N ALA A 180 2.34 14.21 -21.07
CA ALA A 180 3.56 14.63 -21.75
C ALA A 180 3.69 16.17 -21.70
N ALA A 181 4.89 16.66 -21.42
CA ALA A 181 5.17 18.10 -21.38
C ALA A 181 5.03 18.75 -22.76
N ALA A 182 5.42 18.02 -23.80
CA ALA A 182 5.26 18.38 -25.20
C ALA A 182 5.05 17.12 -26.05
N LEU A 183 4.45 17.29 -27.24
CA LEU A 183 4.26 16.20 -28.21
C LEU A 183 5.42 16.11 -29.22
N ASP A 184 6.65 16.41 -28.77
CA ASP A 184 7.87 16.30 -29.58
C ASP A 184 8.40 14.87 -29.51
N ILE A 185 8.43 14.19 -30.66
CA ILE A 185 8.94 12.83 -30.77
C ILE A 185 10.43 12.72 -30.42
N ASN A 186 11.20 13.80 -30.53
CA ASN A 186 12.63 13.79 -30.22
C ASN A 186 12.94 13.84 -28.72
N ASP A 187 11.94 14.13 -27.88
CA ASP A 187 12.05 14.19 -26.41
C ASP A 187 11.54 12.91 -25.71
N ALA A 188 11.24 11.88 -26.50
CA ALA A 188 10.82 10.59 -25.98
C ALA A 188 11.44 9.44 -26.77
N ASP A 189 11.51 8.29 -26.12
CA ASP A 189 12.15 7.10 -26.65
C ASP A 189 11.32 5.88 -26.29
N LEU A 190 11.24 4.94 -27.24
CA LEU A 190 10.55 3.67 -27.08
C LEU A 190 11.51 2.55 -27.38
N THR A 191 11.60 1.61 -26.46
CA THR A 191 12.34 0.36 -26.66
C THR A 191 11.46 -0.83 -26.34
N VAL A 192 11.87 -2.01 -26.83
CA VAL A 192 11.22 -3.28 -26.53
C VAL A 192 12.25 -4.32 -26.11
N ARG A 193 11.88 -5.18 -25.16
CA ARG A 193 12.69 -6.32 -24.70
C ARG A 193 11.76 -7.51 -24.36
N VAL A 194 12.30 -8.73 -24.36
CA VAL A 194 11.51 -9.93 -24.04
C VAL A 194 11.47 -10.13 -22.54
N HIS A 195 12.65 -10.18 -21.90
CA HIS A 195 12.80 -10.25 -20.45
C HIS A 195 13.43 -8.97 -19.92
N GLU A 196 13.29 -8.72 -18.62
CA GLU A 196 13.76 -7.48 -18.01
C GLU A 196 15.26 -7.21 -18.22
N ARG A 197 16.08 -8.25 -18.20
CA ARG A 197 17.54 -8.15 -18.33
C ARG A 197 18.03 -8.08 -19.77
N ASP A 198 17.15 -8.31 -20.74
CA ASP A 198 17.54 -8.27 -22.14
C ASP A 198 17.89 -6.84 -22.55
N GLU A 199 18.80 -6.71 -23.53
CA GLU A 199 19.12 -5.41 -24.09
C GLU A 199 17.86 -4.73 -24.64
N ARG A 200 17.75 -3.42 -24.37
CA ARG A 200 16.69 -2.57 -24.92
C ARG A 200 16.89 -2.43 -26.43
N GLN A 201 15.91 -2.87 -27.21
CA GLN A 201 16.02 -2.91 -28.68
C GLN A 201 15.09 -1.90 -29.37
N ARG A 202 15.48 -1.49 -30.58
CA ARG A 202 14.68 -0.72 -31.55
C ARG A 202 14.63 -1.47 -32.88
N PRO A 203 13.98 -2.64 -32.92
CA PRO A 203 13.91 -3.46 -34.12
C PRO A 203 13.12 -2.76 -35.24
N ALA A 204 13.33 -3.21 -36.48
CA ALA A 204 12.55 -2.73 -37.61
C ALA A 204 11.05 -3.00 -37.39
N GLY A 205 10.21 -1.99 -37.62
CA GLY A 205 8.76 -2.07 -37.43
C GLY A 205 8.27 -1.65 -36.05
N LEU A 206 9.16 -1.47 -35.06
CA LEU A 206 8.78 -0.77 -33.83
C LEU A 206 8.64 0.73 -34.14
N SER A 207 7.45 1.28 -33.88
CA SER A 207 7.20 2.72 -34.02
C SER A 207 6.14 3.18 -33.02
N TRP A 208 6.06 4.48 -32.81
CA TRP A 208 5.02 5.08 -31.98
C TRP A 208 4.77 6.53 -32.37
N HIS A 209 3.63 7.07 -31.93
CA HIS A 209 3.36 8.51 -31.98
C HIS A 209 2.41 8.91 -30.83
N TYR A 210 2.50 10.17 -30.42
CA TYR A 210 1.52 10.77 -29.52
C TYR A 210 0.15 10.85 -30.20
N ARG A 211 -0.89 10.37 -29.51
CA ARG A 211 -2.29 10.63 -29.85
C ARG A 211 -2.76 11.92 -29.21
N ASP A 212 -2.37 12.12 -27.95
CA ASP A 212 -2.54 13.34 -27.16
C ASP A 212 -1.52 13.33 -26.00
N GLU A 213 -1.65 14.24 -25.04
CA GLU A 213 -0.70 14.32 -23.91
C GLU A 213 -0.78 13.13 -22.94
N TYR A 214 -1.88 12.35 -22.94
CA TYR A 214 -2.07 11.19 -22.08
C TYR A 214 -1.96 9.86 -22.81
N HIS A 215 -1.82 9.85 -24.14
CA HIS A 215 -1.87 8.61 -24.91
C HIS A 215 -0.82 8.57 -26.01
N ILE A 216 -0.16 7.43 -26.12
CA ILE A 216 0.64 7.06 -27.29
C ILE A 216 0.03 5.83 -27.95
N GLU A 217 0.18 5.74 -29.26
CA GLU A 217 -0.08 4.50 -29.99
C GLU A 217 1.26 3.86 -30.33
N ILE A 218 1.41 2.57 -29.99
CA ILE A 218 2.60 1.77 -30.25
C ILE A 218 2.28 0.77 -31.36
N THR A 219 3.16 0.68 -32.35
CA THR A 219 3.19 -0.42 -33.33
C THR A 219 4.27 -1.41 -32.92
N ARG A 220 3.85 -2.65 -32.69
CA ARG A 220 4.73 -3.77 -32.35
C ARG A 220 5.58 -4.17 -33.56
N PRO A 221 6.87 -4.52 -33.37
CA PRO A 221 7.69 -5.06 -34.45
C PRO A 221 7.11 -6.38 -34.98
N ASN A 222 7.28 -6.65 -36.27
CA ASN A 222 6.83 -7.89 -36.92
C ASN A 222 7.73 -9.11 -36.60
N ASP A 223 8.47 -9.07 -35.50
CA ASP A 223 9.31 -10.19 -35.04
C ASP A 223 8.53 -10.98 -33.97
N PRO A 224 8.25 -12.27 -34.20
CA PRO A 224 7.46 -13.09 -33.27
C PRO A 224 8.12 -13.29 -31.91
N VAL A 225 9.40 -12.94 -31.73
CA VAL A 225 10.04 -12.96 -30.41
C VAL A 225 9.44 -11.95 -29.44
N PHE A 226 8.88 -10.84 -29.94
CA PHE A 226 8.22 -9.81 -29.13
C PHE A 226 6.71 -10.08 -29.07
N ASP A 227 6.33 -11.12 -28.33
CA ASP A 227 4.95 -11.59 -28.19
C ASP A 227 4.16 -10.86 -27.07
N ALA A 228 3.07 -11.48 -26.61
CA ALA A 228 2.22 -10.98 -25.53
C ALA A 228 2.95 -10.72 -24.20
N GLY A 229 4.17 -11.23 -24.02
CA GLY A 229 5.01 -10.98 -22.85
C GLY A 229 6.06 -9.88 -23.05
N ALA A 230 6.20 -9.31 -24.25
CA ALA A 230 7.22 -8.29 -24.51
C ALA A 230 6.97 -7.00 -23.70
N ILE A 231 8.06 -6.48 -23.14
CA ILE A 231 8.08 -5.27 -22.32
C ILE A 231 8.40 -4.08 -23.21
N PHE A 232 7.45 -3.17 -23.35
CA PHE A 232 7.63 -1.90 -24.04
C PHE A 232 7.95 -0.83 -23.00
N GLU A 233 9.12 -0.21 -23.14
CA GLU A 233 9.59 0.84 -22.24
C GLU A 233 9.55 2.18 -22.97
N PHE A 234 8.75 3.10 -22.45
CA PHE A 234 8.59 4.44 -22.97
C PHE A 234 9.13 5.46 -21.98
N ILE A 235 10.16 6.22 -22.37
CA ILE A 235 10.74 7.26 -21.54
C ILE A 235 10.54 8.62 -22.19
N TYR A 236 9.83 9.52 -21.51
CA TYR A 236 9.42 10.82 -22.02
C TYR A 236 9.53 11.90 -20.94
N THR A 237 9.48 13.17 -21.34
CA THR A 237 9.34 14.28 -20.40
C THR A 237 7.86 14.49 -20.10
N ALA A 238 7.47 14.25 -18.85
CA ALA A 238 6.14 14.48 -18.32
C ALA A 238 6.05 15.84 -17.64
N LYS A 239 4.83 16.29 -17.35
CA LYS A 239 4.51 17.47 -16.54
C LYS A 239 3.47 17.15 -15.47
N ASP A 240 3.22 18.13 -14.61
CA ASP A 240 2.14 18.15 -13.63
C ASP A 240 2.21 17.01 -12.57
N PRO A 241 3.36 16.79 -11.91
CA PRO A 241 3.46 15.80 -10.84
C PRO A 241 2.60 16.22 -9.64
N LYS A 242 1.90 15.26 -9.04
CA LYS A 242 1.08 15.49 -7.84
C LYS A 242 1.90 15.32 -6.56
N VAL A 243 1.53 16.05 -5.52
CA VAL A 243 2.15 15.96 -4.18
C VAL A 243 1.55 14.79 -3.40
N THR A 244 1.76 13.57 -3.89
CA THR A 244 1.14 12.34 -3.35
C THR A 244 1.66 11.95 -1.96
N GLY A 245 2.81 12.45 -1.53
CA GLY A 245 3.31 12.29 -0.16
C GLY A 245 2.37 12.86 0.92
N LEU A 246 1.46 13.78 0.55
CA LEU A 246 0.36 14.24 1.40
C LEU A 246 -0.56 13.12 1.87
N ALA A 247 -0.57 11.96 1.20
CA ALA A 247 -1.29 10.78 1.68
C ALA A 247 -0.87 10.34 3.09
N PHE A 248 0.39 10.54 3.48
CA PHE A 248 0.84 10.21 4.83
C PHE A 248 0.28 11.19 5.87
N ALA A 249 0.38 12.49 5.59
CA ALA A 249 -0.21 13.55 6.43
C ALA A 249 -1.74 13.38 6.55
N LEU A 250 -2.42 13.02 5.46
CA LEU A 250 -3.86 12.75 5.43
C LEU A 250 -4.27 11.67 6.43
N HIS A 251 -3.58 10.52 6.45
CA HIS A 251 -3.94 9.46 7.40
C HIS A 251 -3.65 9.85 8.84
N ARG A 252 -2.50 10.51 9.09
CA ARG A 252 -2.13 11.04 10.39
C ARG A 252 -3.20 12.00 10.91
N ASP A 253 -3.54 13.01 10.11
CA ASP A 253 -4.44 14.10 10.50
C ASP A 253 -5.89 13.62 10.67
N ILE A 254 -6.38 12.72 9.81
CA ILE A 254 -7.73 12.13 9.96
C ILE A 254 -7.82 11.32 11.25
N ALA A 255 -6.80 10.50 11.53
CA ALA A 255 -6.80 9.65 12.72
C ALA A 255 -6.75 10.50 14.00
N ASP A 256 -5.89 11.52 14.02
CA ASP A 256 -5.79 12.45 15.15
C ASP A 256 -7.08 13.25 15.37
N PHE A 257 -7.71 13.77 14.30
CA PHE A 257 -9.00 14.43 14.37
C PHE A 257 -10.07 13.52 14.98
N LEU A 258 -10.22 12.30 14.48
CA LEU A 258 -11.25 11.38 15.00
C LEU A 258 -11.00 10.96 16.45
N ARG A 259 -9.74 10.87 16.86
CA ARG A 259 -9.33 10.60 18.25
C ARG A 259 -9.70 11.73 19.21
N SER A 260 -9.59 12.99 18.79
CA SER A 260 -9.87 14.14 19.65
C SER A 260 -11.33 14.19 20.12
N GLY A 261 -12.27 13.74 19.27
CA GLY A 261 -13.71 13.88 19.52
C GLY A 261 -14.23 15.32 19.39
N GLU A 262 -13.36 16.29 19.12
CA GLU A 262 -13.67 17.71 18.98
C GLU A 262 -14.19 18.03 17.58
N PRO A 263 -15.08 19.04 17.43
CA PRO A 263 -15.57 19.46 16.11
C PRO A 263 -14.44 19.94 15.19
N ASP A 264 -14.68 19.91 13.88
CA ASP A 264 -13.72 20.44 12.90
C ASP A 264 -13.63 21.98 12.93
N ALA A 265 -12.75 22.55 12.11
CA ALA A 265 -12.50 24.00 12.09
C ALA A 265 -13.70 24.85 11.65
N VAL A 266 -14.68 24.26 10.96
CA VAL A 266 -15.91 24.94 10.52
C VAL A 266 -17.13 24.59 11.38
N GLY A 267 -16.94 23.80 12.43
CA GLY A 267 -17.95 23.47 13.43
C GLY A 267 -18.79 22.23 13.13
N ASN A 268 -18.41 21.41 12.14
CA ASN A 268 -19.06 20.11 11.96
C ASN A 268 -18.70 19.18 13.13
N VAL A 269 -19.69 18.43 13.58
CA VAL A 269 -19.54 17.50 14.69
C VAL A 269 -18.65 16.34 14.26
N ASN A 270 -17.62 16.05 15.07
CA ASN A 270 -16.84 14.83 14.90
C ASN A 270 -17.75 13.61 15.04
N PRO A 271 -17.78 12.71 14.05
CA PRO A 271 -18.70 11.59 14.09
C PRO A 271 -18.48 10.74 15.34
N LEU A 272 -17.25 10.59 15.84
CA LEU A 272 -16.94 9.73 16.99
C LEU A 272 -17.02 10.44 18.35
N ASN A 273 -17.52 11.68 18.42
CA ASN A 273 -17.57 12.46 19.68
C ASN A 273 -18.26 11.76 20.86
N SER A 274 -19.23 10.88 20.59
CA SER A 274 -19.99 10.13 21.61
C SER A 274 -19.19 8.96 22.22
N SER A 275 -18.14 8.49 21.53
CA SER A 275 -17.20 7.49 22.03
C SER A 275 -15.88 7.61 21.24
N PRO A 276 -15.05 8.63 21.54
CA PRO A 276 -13.78 8.82 20.85
C PRO A 276 -12.87 7.60 21.08
N PRO A 277 -12.13 7.16 20.05
CA PRO A 277 -11.25 6.01 20.19
C PRO A 277 -10.09 6.32 21.14
N GLN A 278 -9.76 5.34 21.98
CA GLN A 278 -8.66 5.41 22.95
C GLN A 278 -7.36 4.84 22.38
N ARG A 279 -7.47 3.99 21.36
CA ARG A 279 -6.35 3.32 20.69
C ARG A 279 -6.57 3.27 19.19
N LEU A 280 -5.49 3.45 18.43
CA LEU A 280 -5.51 3.56 16.98
C LEU A 280 -4.61 2.48 16.37
N MET A 281 -5.14 1.75 15.39
CA MET A 281 -4.41 0.77 14.61
C MET A 281 -4.37 1.19 13.13
N LEU A 282 -3.18 1.23 12.54
CA LEU A 282 -3.03 1.35 11.08
C LEU A 282 -2.82 -0.03 10.46
N PHE A 283 -3.69 -0.40 9.54
CA PHE A 283 -3.70 -1.72 8.91
C PHE A 283 -3.62 -1.59 7.40
N GLY A 284 -2.84 -2.43 6.74
CA GLY A 284 -2.69 -2.42 5.29
C GLY A 284 -2.40 -3.80 4.73
N ILE A 285 -2.90 -4.10 3.52
CA ILE A 285 -2.74 -5.37 2.85
C ILE A 285 -2.15 -5.17 1.46
N SER A 286 -1.09 -5.92 1.12
CA SER A 286 -0.43 -5.89 -0.19
C SER A 286 0.10 -4.49 -0.48
N GLN A 287 -0.37 -3.79 -1.52
CA GLN A 287 0.02 -2.39 -1.79
C GLN A 287 -0.10 -1.50 -0.55
N SER A 288 -1.20 -1.60 0.20
CA SER A 288 -1.38 -0.77 1.39
C SER A 288 -0.57 -1.27 2.59
N GLY A 289 -0.15 -2.52 2.62
CA GLY A 289 0.84 -3.00 3.59
C GLY A 289 2.21 -2.34 3.38
N ARG A 290 2.56 -2.06 2.11
CA ARG A 290 3.75 -1.28 1.76
C ARG A 290 3.62 0.19 2.17
N PHE A 291 2.42 0.76 2.02
CA PHE A 291 2.12 2.12 2.49
C PHE A 291 2.36 2.22 3.99
N VAL A 292 1.86 1.25 4.75
CA VAL A 292 2.03 1.20 6.20
C VAL A 292 3.52 1.19 6.60
N ARG A 293 4.36 0.44 5.88
CA ARG A 293 5.81 0.42 6.12
C ARG A 293 6.48 1.74 5.74
N ASP A 294 6.07 2.33 4.62
CA ASP A 294 6.58 3.61 4.14
C ASP A 294 6.16 4.76 5.08
N PHE A 295 4.93 4.74 5.61
CA PHE A 295 4.43 5.70 6.60
C PHE A 295 5.34 5.77 7.84
N LEU A 296 5.76 4.60 8.37
CA LEU A 296 6.71 4.53 9.48
C LEU A 296 8.10 5.03 9.10
N TYR A 297 8.61 4.58 7.96
CA TYR A 297 9.93 5.00 7.47
C TYR A 297 10.01 6.51 7.23
N GLN A 298 8.93 7.11 6.73
CA GLN A 298 8.82 8.54 6.48
C GLN A 298 8.59 9.34 7.78
N GLY A 299 8.21 8.70 8.89
CA GLY A 299 8.11 9.30 10.22
C GLY A 299 6.73 9.86 10.57
N PHE A 300 5.70 9.54 9.79
CA PHE A 300 4.37 10.15 9.93
C PHE A 300 3.53 9.63 11.11
N ASN A 301 4.10 8.76 11.96
CA ASN A 301 3.43 8.39 13.21
C ASN A 301 3.55 9.46 14.31
N GLU A 302 4.36 10.50 14.07
CA GLU A 302 4.38 11.73 14.87
C GLU A 302 3.27 12.67 14.38
N GLY A 303 2.37 12.99 15.31
CA GLY A 303 1.25 13.91 15.15
C GLY A 303 1.70 15.36 14.99
N PRO A 304 0.81 16.27 14.57
CA PRO A 304 1.11 17.70 14.50
C PRO A 304 1.47 18.36 15.84
N ASP A 305 1.15 17.69 16.95
CA ASP A 305 1.49 18.09 18.33
C ASP A 305 2.77 17.40 18.85
N GLY A 306 3.45 16.60 18.02
CA GLY A 306 4.61 15.80 18.40
C GLY A 306 4.28 14.47 19.09
N GLU A 307 3.00 14.16 19.31
CA GLU A 307 2.59 12.94 20.01
C GLU A 307 2.38 11.77 19.04
N GLN A 308 2.45 10.56 19.57
CA GLN A 308 2.20 9.35 18.77
C GLN A 308 0.74 9.28 18.31
N VAL A 309 0.52 8.99 17.01
CA VAL A 309 -0.84 8.84 16.45
C VAL A 309 -1.35 7.42 16.53
N PHE A 310 -0.66 6.45 15.94
CA PHE A 310 -1.06 5.04 15.95
C PHE A 310 -0.31 4.27 17.04
N ASP A 311 -1.04 3.54 17.89
CA ASP A 311 -0.49 2.65 18.92
C ASP A 311 0.00 1.33 18.32
N ALA A 312 -0.65 0.88 17.24
CA ALA A 312 -0.39 -0.40 16.60
C ALA A 312 -0.36 -0.28 15.08
N VAL A 313 0.51 -1.07 14.45
CA VAL A 313 0.66 -1.09 13.00
C VAL A 313 0.78 -2.51 12.46
N VAL A 314 -0.02 -2.84 11.43
CA VAL A 314 -0.17 -4.20 10.90
C VAL A 314 0.00 -4.20 9.38
N PRO A 315 1.24 -4.30 8.87
CA PRO A 315 1.48 -4.55 7.46
C PRO A 315 1.27 -6.03 7.15
N VAL A 316 0.39 -6.30 6.19
CA VAL A 316 0.04 -7.65 5.73
C VAL A 316 0.50 -7.83 4.28
N ILE A 317 1.19 -8.93 3.99
CA ILE A 317 1.67 -9.36 2.66
C ILE A 317 2.40 -8.24 1.90
N ALA A 318 3.18 -7.46 2.63
CA ALA A 318 3.95 -6.35 2.09
C ALA A 318 5.32 -6.82 1.59
N GLY A 319 5.84 -7.91 2.15
CA GLY A 319 7.24 -8.26 2.04
C GLY A 319 8.13 -7.15 2.60
N SER A 320 9.32 -7.00 2.04
CA SER A 320 10.26 -5.95 2.47
C SER A 320 9.94 -4.55 1.94
N ARG A 321 8.90 -4.42 1.13
CA ARG A 321 8.66 -3.28 0.24
C ARG A 321 8.09 -2.05 0.94
N LYS A 322 8.28 -0.90 0.30
CA LYS A 322 7.62 0.38 0.58
C LYS A 322 6.81 0.81 -0.67
N THR A 323 5.90 1.78 -0.51
CA THR A 323 5.12 2.31 -1.64
C THR A 323 5.89 3.28 -2.52
N GLN A 324 6.86 4.02 -1.95
CA GLN A 324 7.59 5.10 -2.62
C GLN A 324 6.65 6.13 -3.25
N ILE A 325 5.68 6.60 -2.47
CA ILE A 325 4.76 7.65 -2.91
C ILE A 325 5.31 9.05 -2.65
N ASN A 326 6.37 9.18 -1.84
CA ASN A 326 7.00 10.46 -1.53
C ASN A 326 8.16 10.75 -2.48
N MET A 327 7.85 10.83 -3.77
CA MET A 327 8.79 11.17 -4.84
C MET A 327 8.07 11.94 -5.95
N ALA A 328 8.81 12.74 -6.72
CA ALA A 328 8.24 13.40 -7.90
C ALA A 328 7.82 12.35 -8.93
N PHE A 329 6.67 12.56 -9.58
CA PHE A 329 6.10 11.62 -10.56
C PHE A 329 5.89 10.20 -9.99
N ALA A 330 5.53 10.09 -8.71
CA ALA A 330 5.23 8.81 -8.07
C ALA A 330 4.10 8.05 -8.76
N GLN A 331 4.21 6.72 -8.82
CA GLN A 331 3.22 5.83 -9.42
C GLN A 331 2.75 4.82 -8.35
N PRO A 332 1.82 5.19 -7.44
CA PRO A 332 1.48 4.38 -6.26
C PRO A 332 1.04 2.95 -6.58
N GLY A 333 0.48 2.72 -7.78
CA GLY A 333 0.07 1.41 -8.29
C GLY A 333 1.20 0.46 -8.68
N ARG A 334 2.39 1.01 -8.99
CA ARG A 334 3.52 0.32 -9.60
C ARG A 334 4.43 -0.33 -8.56
N TYR A 335 5.04 -1.45 -8.94
CA TYR A 335 5.94 -2.21 -8.08
C TYR A 335 6.72 -3.25 -8.88
N GLN A 336 7.93 -3.58 -8.42
CA GLN A 336 8.76 -4.57 -9.09
C GLN A 336 8.07 -5.93 -9.11
N ARG A 337 8.09 -6.61 -10.26
CA ARG A 337 7.63 -7.99 -10.42
C ARG A 337 8.77 -8.81 -11.00
N GLN A 338 8.61 -10.13 -11.08
CA GLN A 338 9.69 -10.96 -11.60
C GLN A 338 10.01 -10.63 -13.07
N HIS A 339 9.01 -10.28 -13.88
CA HIS A 339 9.18 -10.03 -15.31
C HIS A 339 9.35 -8.55 -15.68
N GLU A 340 8.70 -7.63 -14.97
CA GLU A 340 8.65 -6.20 -15.31
C GLU A 340 8.83 -5.27 -14.09
N ASP A 341 8.99 -3.96 -14.34
CA ASP A 341 9.03 -2.89 -13.35
C ASP A 341 10.20 -2.93 -12.36
N HIS A 342 11.31 -3.61 -12.67
CA HIS A 342 12.47 -3.72 -11.75
C HIS A 342 13.09 -2.35 -11.44
N ASN A 343 12.90 -1.37 -12.32
CA ASN A 343 13.42 -0.01 -12.18
C ASN A 343 12.55 0.89 -11.26
N TYR A 344 11.48 0.37 -10.66
CA TYR A 344 10.65 1.14 -9.73
C TYR A 344 11.20 1.04 -8.29
N PRO A 345 11.38 2.15 -7.53
CA PRO A 345 12.19 2.17 -6.31
C PRO A 345 11.52 1.57 -5.06
N GLY A 346 10.35 0.94 -5.20
CA GLY A 346 9.56 0.37 -4.08
C GLY A 346 10.34 -0.57 -3.15
N ASP A 347 11.37 -1.22 -3.68
CA ASP A 347 12.09 -2.32 -3.05
C ASP A 347 13.53 -1.93 -2.67
N GLN A 348 13.77 -0.67 -2.24
CA GLN A 348 15.10 -0.19 -1.83
C GLN A 348 15.31 -0.20 -0.31
N PHE A 349 16.57 -0.33 0.12
CA PHE A 349 16.99 -0.28 1.52
C PHE A 349 16.49 1.02 2.21
N PRO A 350 16.06 0.99 3.50
CA PRO A 350 16.06 -0.16 4.42
C PRO A 350 14.86 -1.11 4.27
N PHE A 351 15.10 -2.37 4.63
CA PHE A 351 14.12 -3.48 4.54
C PHE A 351 13.56 -3.92 5.90
N ALA A 352 14.35 -3.83 6.96
CA ALA A 352 14.02 -4.38 8.26
C ALA A 352 13.65 -3.29 9.28
N TYR A 353 13.06 -3.73 10.39
CA TYR A 353 12.78 -2.88 11.55
C TYR A 353 14.01 -2.70 12.45
N SER A 354 15.00 -3.58 12.31
CA SER A 354 16.30 -3.48 12.97
C SER A 354 17.26 -2.62 12.15
N GLU A 355 18.16 -1.90 12.83
CA GLU A 355 19.24 -1.16 12.18
C GLU A 355 20.20 -2.11 11.50
N LEU A 356 20.42 -1.87 10.21
CA LEU A 356 21.31 -2.65 9.37
C LEU A 356 22.22 -1.70 8.58
N THR A 357 23.32 -2.23 8.09
CA THR A 357 24.17 -1.56 7.10
C THR A 357 24.06 -2.31 5.78
N ASP A 358 23.69 -1.62 4.71
CA ASP A 358 23.75 -2.16 3.36
C ASP A 358 25.21 -2.16 2.88
N PRO A 359 25.82 -3.34 2.62
CA PRO A 359 27.22 -3.42 2.20
C PRO A 359 27.44 -2.89 0.77
N ILE A 360 26.39 -2.70 -0.04
CA ILE A 360 26.53 -2.21 -1.42
C ILE A 360 26.58 -0.68 -1.42
N SER A 361 25.59 -0.01 -0.82
CA SER A 361 25.55 1.47 -0.76
C SER A 361 26.33 2.08 0.41
N GLY A 362 26.67 1.30 1.43
CA GLY A 362 27.28 1.76 2.68
C GLY A 362 26.30 2.50 3.63
N LYS A 363 25.02 2.61 3.28
CA LYS A 363 24.00 3.27 4.11
C LYS A 363 23.69 2.41 5.34
N THR A 364 23.48 3.06 6.49
CA THR A 364 23.00 2.43 7.72
C THR A 364 21.66 3.05 8.10
N ASP A 365 20.61 2.22 8.21
CA ASP A 365 19.24 2.70 8.41
C ASP A 365 18.29 1.57 8.88
N ASN A 366 17.07 1.94 9.28
CA ASN A 366 15.94 1.04 9.54
C ASN A 366 14.59 1.74 9.38
N LEU A 367 13.50 0.97 9.29
CA LEU A 367 12.16 1.52 9.13
C LEU A 367 11.65 2.34 10.33
N LEU A 368 12.28 2.23 11.50
CA LEU A 368 11.82 2.84 12.76
C LEU A 368 12.70 4.01 13.21
N ALA A 369 13.72 4.39 12.44
CA ALA A 369 14.71 5.37 12.87
C ALA A 369 14.05 6.70 13.27
N LYS A 370 13.13 7.21 12.43
CA LYS A 370 12.39 8.43 12.71
C LYS A 370 11.43 8.29 13.89
N CYS A 371 10.62 7.23 13.92
CA CYS A 371 9.69 6.99 15.04
C CYS A 371 10.41 6.82 16.39
N ARG A 372 11.63 6.27 16.41
CA ARG A 372 12.44 6.18 17.64
C ARG A 372 12.96 7.54 18.07
N ALA A 373 13.42 8.36 17.12
CA ALA A 373 13.90 9.71 17.40
C ALA A 373 12.79 10.60 18.00
N THR A 374 11.54 10.37 17.60
CA THR A 374 10.37 11.15 18.04
C THR A 374 9.54 10.43 19.11
N ASN A 375 10.00 9.29 19.64
CA ASN A 375 9.29 8.49 20.63
C ASN A 375 7.84 8.12 20.23
N THR A 376 7.63 7.86 18.94
CA THR A 376 6.33 7.52 18.33
C THR A 376 6.34 6.11 17.73
N THR A 377 7.13 5.19 18.29
CA THR A 377 7.22 3.82 17.76
C THR A 377 5.99 2.99 18.17
N PRO A 378 5.18 2.49 17.22
CA PRO A 378 4.03 1.64 17.54
C PRO A 378 4.45 0.20 17.84
N LYS A 379 3.53 -0.58 18.41
CA LYS A 379 3.63 -2.05 18.38
C LYS A 379 3.36 -2.55 16.96
N ILE A 380 4.23 -3.41 16.44
CA ILE A 380 4.17 -3.85 15.05
C ILE A 380 3.92 -5.34 14.95
N MET A 381 2.96 -5.71 14.10
CA MET A 381 2.71 -7.09 13.74
C MET A 381 2.75 -7.25 12.22
N HIS A 382 3.91 -7.64 11.69
CA HIS A 382 4.09 -7.92 10.28
C HIS A 382 3.63 -9.35 9.99
N PHE A 383 2.76 -9.51 8.99
CA PHE A 383 2.29 -10.83 8.57
C PHE A 383 2.47 -11.00 7.06
N ASP A 384 3.27 -11.97 6.64
CA ASP A 384 3.45 -12.32 5.23
C ASP A 384 2.96 -13.75 4.95
N THR A 385 2.80 -14.08 3.66
CA THR A 385 2.64 -15.45 3.20
C THR A 385 3.90 -15.93 2.50
N GLU A 386 3.95 -17.21 2.13
CA GLU A 386 5.07 -17.74 1.34
C GLU A 386 5.25 -17.02 0.00
N THR A 387 4.18 -16.45 -0.58
CA THR A 387 4.26 -15.73 -1.85
C THR A 387 5.21 -14.52 -1.76
N GLU A 388 5.31 -13.88 -0.59
CA GLU A 388 6.13 -12.69 -0.41
C GLU A 388 7.63 -13.04 -0.34
N ILE A 389 8.00 -14.27 -0.01
CA ILE A 389 9.39 -14.75 -0.09
C ILE A 389 9.86 -14.72 -1.54
N TRP A 390 9.03 -15.22 -2.47
CA TRP A 390 9.35 -15.29 -3.89
C TRP A 390 9.22 -13.95 -4.61
N SER A 391 8.16 -13.21 -4.29
CA SER A 391 7.73 -12.07 -5.10
C SER A 391 8.03 -10.71 -4.49
N ALA A 392 8.25 -10.63 -3.18
CA ALA A 392 8.34 -9.39 -2.41
C ALA A 392 9.54 -9.34 -1.45
N ARG A 393 10.52 -10.24 -1.62
CA ARG A 393 11.81 -10.25 -0.91
C ARG A 393 11.62 -10.23 0.62
N ALA A 394 10.60 -10.93 1.12
CA ALA A 394 10.25 -10.94 2.54
C ALA A 394 11.36 -11.49 3.44
N SER A 395 12.30 -12.27 2.90
CA SER A 395 13.51 -12.67 3.61
C SER A 395 14.26 -11.48 4.21
N LEU A 396 14.31 -10.34 3.52
CA LEU A 396 15.01 -9.13 3.97
C LEU A 396 14.32 -8.42 5.15
N VAL A 397 13.15 -8.90 5.59
CA VAL A 397 12.53 -8.49 6.87
C VAL A 397 13.15 -9.25 8.05
N ALA A 398 13.67 -10.45 7.81
CA ALA A 398 14.19 -11.38 8.81
C ALA A 398 15.70 -11.66 8.71
N THR A 399 16.36 -11.14 7.67
CA THR A 399 17.81 -11.26 7.49
C THR A 399 18.48 -9.91 7.25
N ASP A 400 19.78 -9.84 7.52
CA ASP A 400 20.61 -8.72 7.09
C ASP A 400 20.84 -8.74 5.57
N CYS A 401 21.53 -7.73 5.05
CA CYS A 401 21.84 -7.60 3.63
C CYS A 401 22.89 -8.61 3.14
N GLU A 402 23.45 -9.46 4.02
CA GLU A 402 24.34 -10.57 3.70
C GLU A 402 23.65 -11.95 3.83
N GLY A 403 22.38 -11.97 4.24
CA GLY A 403 21.58 -13.18 4.41
C GLY A 403 21.78 -13.90 5.74
N LYS A 404 22.21 -13.22 6.81
CA LYS A 404 22.22 -13.78 8.18
C LYS A 404 20.95 -13.39 8.91
N ASP A 405 20.47 -14.25 9.79
CA ASP A 405 19.30 -13.94 10.62
C ASP A 405 19.51 -12.70 11.48
N ILE A 406 18.46 -11.90 11.64
CA ILE A 406 18.47 -10.72 12.53
C ILE A 406 17.45 -10.89 13.65
N LEU A 407 17.78 -10.36 14.81
CA LEU A 407 16.81 -10.19 15.88
C LEU A 407 15.84 -9.06 15.53
N GLN A 408 14.56 -9.28 15.79
CA GLN A 408 13.56 -8.22 15.69
C GLN A 408 13.59 -7.35 16.95
N PRO A 409 13.27 -6.05 16.85
CA PRO A 409 13.12 -5.20 18.03
C PRO A 409 12.00 -5.72 18.94
N ASP A 410 12.08 -5.40 20.24
CA ASP A 410 11.11 -5.89 21.22
C ASP A 410 9.66 -5.55 20.85
N ASP A 411 9.44 -4.37 20.27
CA ASP A 411 8.13 -3.85 19.81
C ASP A 411 7.64 -4.42 18.47
N VAL A 412 8.35 -5.40 17.91
CA VAL A 412 8.03 -6.00 16.61
C VAL A 412 7.82 -7.50 16.74
N ARG A 413 6.76 -7.99 16.10
CA ARG A 413 6.61 -9.41 15.77
C ARG A 413 6.42 -9.58 14.28
N ILE A 414 7.05 -10.62 13.74
CA ILE A 414 6.92 -11.02 12.34
C ILE A 414 6.43 -12.46 12.25
N TYR A 415 5.50 -12.71 11.34
CA TYR A 415 4.92 -14.02 11.11
C TYR A 415 4.83 -14.31 9.62
N LEU A 416 5.11 -15.56 9.24
CA LEU A 416 4.87 -16.05 7.90
C LEU A 416 3.90 -17.22 7.91
N ALA A 417 2.88 -17.16 7.07
CA ALA A 417 2.00 -18.30 6.81
C ALA A 417 2.45 -19.08 5.57
N SER A 418 2.92 -20.30 5.79
CA SER A 418 3.34 -21.22 4.73
C SER A 418 2.12 -21.88 4.05
N GLY A 419 2.24 -22.15 2.75
CA GLY A 419 1.24 -22.78 1.92
C GLY A 419 0.03 -21.89 1.61
N ILE A 420 0.08 -20.59 1.86
CA ILE A 420 -1.05 -19.68 1.63
C ILE A 420 -0.69 -18.71 0.49
N PRO A 421 -1.58 -18.49 -0.50
CA PRO A 421 -1.32 -17.53 -1.56
C PRO A 421 -1.41 -16.08 -1.05
N HIS A 422 -0.76 -15.14 -1.76
CA HIS A 422 -0.96 -13.70 -1.56
C HIS A 422 -2.44 -13.30 -1.66
N GLY A 423 -3.13 -13.95 -2.60
CA GLY A 423 -4.46 -13.61 -3.06
C GLY A 423 -5.56 -14.49 -2.50
N TRP A 424 -6.66 -14.51 -3.23
CA TRP A 424 -7.60 -15.61 -3.16
C TRP A 424 -7.07 -16.72 -4.05
N ALA A 425 -7.37 -17.97 -3.73
CA ALA A 425 -7.05 -19.06 -4.64
C ALA A 425 -7.77 -18.84 -5.97
N VAL A 426 -7.00 -18.88 -7.06
CA VAL A 426 -7.53 -18.80 -8.41
C VAL A 426 -7.49 -20.20 -9.02
N PRO A 427 -8.57 -20.66 -9.69
CA PRO A 427 -8.53 -21.90 -10.45
C PRO A 427 -7.41 -21.84 -11.51
N PRO A 428 -6.70 -22.95 -11.76
CA PRO A 428 -5.60 -22.94 -12.71
C PRO A 428 -6.10 -22.56 -14.10
N ASN A 429 -5.40 -21.62 -14.74
CA ASN A 429 -5.50 -21.41 -16.18
C ASN A 429 -4.27 -22.06 -16.83
N GLY A 430 -4.49 -22.97 -17.79
CA GLY A 430 -3.41 -23.78 -18.38
C GLY A 430 -2.37 -23.02 -19.21
N THR A 431 -2.45 -21.68 -19.24
CA THR A 431 -1.55 -20.80 -19.98
C THR A 431 -0.44 -20.21 -19.09
N ALA A 432 -0.70 -20.01 -17.79
CA ALA A 432 0.26 -19.38 -16.87
C ALA A 432 0.51 -20.18 -15.57
N MET A 433 -0.32 -21.18 -15.27
CA MET A 433 -0.25 -21.94 -14.02
C MET A 433 -0.04 -23.43 -14.29
N GLN A 434 1.00 -24.03 -13.70
CA GLN A 434 1.24 -25.47 -13.76
C GLN A 434 0.46 -26.25 -12.69
N LEU A 435 0.06 -25.58 -11.59
CA LEU A 435 -0.63 -26.17 -10.44
C LEU A 435 -1.76 -25.23 -9.95
N PRO A 436 -2.82 -25.75 -9.30
CA PRO A 436 -3.84 -24.92 -8.67
C PRO A 436 -3.29 -24.17 -7.45
N ASP A 437 -3.86 -23.00 -7.15
CA ASP A 437 -3.59 -22.29 -5.90
C ASP A 437 -4.15 -23.05 -4.68
N ASN A 438 -3.53 -22.85 -3.52
CA ASN A 438 -4.08 -23.36 -2.26
C ASN A 438 -5.29 -22.54 -1.81
N GLU A 439 -6.43 -23.21 -1.56
CA GLU A 439 -7.68 -22.61 -1.10
C GLU A 439 -7.65 -22.08 0.34
N LEU A 440 -6.58 -22.36 1.10
CA LEU A 440 -6.40 -21.81 2.43
C LEU A 440 -6.30 -20.28 2.42
N CYS A 441 -6.87 -19.64 3.45
CA CYS A 441 -6.85 -18.20 3.65
C CYS A 441 -6.27 -17.87 5.02
N TYR A 442 -5.46 -16.82 5.09
CA TYR A 442 -4.80 -16.37 6.32
C TYR A 442 -5.74 -15.66 7.32
N GLY A 443 -7.03 -15.50 7.01
CA GLY A 443 -8.02 -14.90 7.92
C GLY A 443 -8.16 -15.65 9.26
N ALA A 444 -7.94 -16.96 9.28
CA ALA A 444 -7.93 -17.73 10.54
C ALA A 444 -6.69 -17.45 11.41
N LEU A 445 -5.56 -17.06 10.79
CA LEU A 445 -4.31 -16.77 11.48
C LEU A 445 -4.26 -15.32 11.97
N ILE A 446 -4.78 -14.38 11.18
CA ILE A 446 -4.70 -12.96 11.52
C ILE A 446 -5.62 -12.56 12.68
N ARG A 447 -6.79 -13.20 12.82
CA ARG A 447 -7.75 -12.89 13.90
C ARG A 447 -7.18 -13.05 15.31
N PRO A 448 -6.61 -14.20 15.72
CA PRO A 448 -6.00 -14.33 17.04
C PRO A 448 -4.78 -13.43 17.22
N LEU A 449 -4.03 -13.16 16.14
CA LEU A 449 -2.91 -12.23 16.14
C LEU A 449 -3.36 -10.79 16.45
N LEU A 450 -4.48 -10.32 15.90
CA LEU A 450 -5.07 -9.01 16.25
C LEU A 450 -5.51 -8.94 17.72
N VAL A 451 -6.02 -10.03 18.29
CA VAL A 451 -6.34 -10.10 19.74
C VAL A 451 -5.05 -9.97 20.56
N ALA A 452 -4.00 -10.73 20.22
CA ALA A 452 -2.73 -10.67 20.92
C ALA A 452 -2.06 -9.28 20.81
N LEU A 453 -2.16 -8.62 19.64
CA LEU A 453 -1.67 -7.26 19.45
C LEU A 453 -2.41 -6.25 20.35
N LYS A 454 -3.71 -6.42 20.51
CA LYS A 454 -4.52 -5.58 21.40
C LYS A 454 -4.09 -5.76 22.85
N ASP A 455 -3.97 -6.99 23.33
CA ASP A 455 -3.49 -7.28 24.69
C ASP A 455 -2.07 -6.76 24.92
N TRP A 456 -1.23 -6.78 23.87
CA TRP A 456 0.11 -6.24 23.95
C TRP A 456 0.14 -4.74 24.17
N VAL A 457 -0.71 -4.01 23.43
CA VAL A 457 -0.83 -2.55 23.54
C VAL A 457 -1.52 -2.13 24.84
N GLU A 458 -2.60 -2.80 25.22
CA GLU A 458 -3.43 -2.39 26.37
C GLU A 458 -2.85 -2.84 27.71
N HIS A 459 -2.20 -4.00 27.74
CA HIS A 459 -1.87 -4.70 28.97
C HIS A 459 -0.39 -5.10 29.07
N GLY A 460 0.41 -4.83 28.04
CA GLY A 460 1.82 -5.23 28.01
C GLY A 460 2.02 -6.74 27.99
N VAL A 461 1.00 -7.51 27.59
CA VAL A 461 1.09 -8.97 27.46
C VAL A 461 1.78 -9.29 26.15
N ASP A 462 2.97 -9.90 26.22
CA ASP A 462 3.70 -10.22 25.00
C ASP A 462 2.90 -11.18 24.10
N PRO A 463 2.81 -10.88 22.79
CA PRO A 463 2.25 -11.81 21.82
C PRO A 463 3.18 -13.03 21.67
N PRO A 464 2.73 -14.09 20.97
CA PRO A 464 3.62 -15.19 20.60
C PRO A 464 4.95 -14.70 20.02
N PRO A 465 6.06 -15.42 20.22
CA PRO A 465 7.31 -15.09 19.54
C PRO A 465 7.12 -15.07 18.02
N SER A 466 7.93 -14.25 17.34
CA SER A 466 7.98 -14.24 15.87
C SER A 466 8.17 -15.65 15.32
N CYS A 467 7.45 -15.97 14.24
CA CYS A 467 7.54 -17.25 13.56
C CYS A 467 7.73 -17.00 12.06
N PHE A 468 8.99 -16.97 11.65
CA PHE A 468 9.41 -16.64 10.29
C PHE A 468 10.55 -17.58 9.88
N PRO A 469 10.68 -17.96 8.60
CA PRO A 469 11.81 -18.75 8.12
C PRO A 469 13.17 -18.15 8.52
N SER A 470 14.10 -19.01 8.93
CA SER A 470 15.44 -18.65 9.42
C SER A 470 16.53 -19.44 8.71
N VAL A 471 17.67 -18.78 8.48
CA VAL A 471 18.87 -19.39 7.89
C VAL A 471 19.57 -20.32 8.87
N SER A 472 19.67 -19.94 10.15
CA SER A 472 20.30 -20.77 11.19
C SER A 472 19.54 -22.07 11.46
N ASP A 473 18.21 -22.04 11.35
CA ASP A 473 17.35 -23.23 11.47
C ASP A 473 17.24 -24.03 10.14
N GLY A 474 17.84 -23.54 9.05
CA GLY A 474 17.76 -24.18 7.73
C GLY A 474 16.38 -24.15 7.08
N THR A 475 15.48 -23.27 7.56
CA THR A 475 14.11 -23.13 7.05
C THR A 475 13.97 -21.98 6.03
N LEU A 476 14.97 -21.11 5.94
CA LEU A 476 15.16 -20.12 4.88
C LEU A 476 16.40 -20.48 4.07
N VAL A 477 16.20 -20.87 2.81
CA VAL A 477 17.27 -21.37 1.93
C VAL A 477 17.14 -20.79 0.53
N ARG A 478 18.19 -20.95 -0.28
CA ARG A 478 18.12 -20.62 -1.71
C ARG A 478 17.06 -21.48 -2.40
N PRO A 479 16.35 -20.98 -3.42
CA PRO A 479 15.25 -21.69 -4.09
C PRO A 479 15.51 -23.15 -4.45
N MET A 480 16.66 -23.45 -5.05
CA MET A 480 17.01 -24.82 -5.47
C MET A 480 17.32 -25.77 -4.31
N LEU A 481 17.47 -25.25 -3.10
CA LEU A 481 17.68 -26.02 -1.88
C LEU A 481 16.40 -26.17 -1.04
N ALA A 482 15.28 -25.55 -1.46
CA ALA A 482 14.02 -25.58 -0.73
C ALA A 482 13.36 -26.97 -0.69
N GLY A 483 13.92 -27.96 -1.40
CA GLY A 483 13.41 -29.34 -1.39
C GLY A 483 12.08 -29.49 -2.11
N TYR A 484 11.82 -28.68 -3.15
CA TYR A 484 10.62 -28.80 -3.97
C TYR A 484 10.53 -30.23 -4.55
N PRO A 485 9.39 -30.94 -4.39
CA PRO A 485 9.28 -32.33 -4.83
C PRO A 485 9.33 -32.42 -6.35
N GLU A 486 9.95 -33.49 -6.87
CA GLU A 486 9.84 -33.83 -8.29
C GLU A 486 8.40 -34.27 -8.60
N LEU A 487 7.62 -33.36 -9.18
CA LEU A 487 6.24 -33.61 -9.59
C LEU A 487 6.22 -33.88 -11.12
N PRO A 488 5.67 -35.02 -11.58
CA PRO A 488 5.60 -35.32 -13.01
C PRO A 488 4.88 -34.23 -13.80
N GLY A 489 5.57 -33.67 -14.81
CA GLY A 489 5.01 -32.62 -15.68
C GLY A 489 5.01 -31.21 -15.08
N VAL A 490 5.60 -31.01 -13.90
CA VAL A 490 5.79 -29.69 -13.30
C VAL A 490 7.26 -29.31 -13.36
N ALA A 491 7.57 -28.22 -14.05
CA ALA A 491 8.89 -27.59 -14.05
C ALA A 491 9.01 -26.63 -12.87
N PHE A 492 10.08 -26.79 -12.09
CA PHE A 492 10.47 -25.87 -11.03
C PHE A 492 11.91 -25.39 -11.27
N GLU A 493 12.05 -24.10 -11.61
CA GLU A 493 13.36 -23.50 -11.92
C GLU A 493 13.90 -22.65 -10.77
N GLY A 494 13.14 -22.50 -9.67
CA GLY A 494 13.55 -21.70 -8.52
C GLY A 494 13.61 -20.20 -8.81
N THR A 495 12.94 -19.72 -9.85
CA THR A 495 12.92 -18.31 -10.24
C THR A 495 12.29 -17.44 -9.15
N ILE A 496 12.98 -16.38 -8.75
CA ILE A 496 12.53 -15.39 -7.78
C ILE A 496 12.47 -14.00 -8.41
N ASN A 497 11.73 -13.10 -7.79
CA ASN A 497 11.81 -11.68 -8.09
C ASN A 497 13.09 -11.10 -7.48
N GLU A 498 14.17 -11.06 -8.26
CA GLU A 498 15.51 -10.68 -7.81
C GLU A 498 15.62 -9.19 -7.49
N LEU A 499 16.39 -8.82 -6.45
CA LEU A 499 16.64 -7.42 -6.11
C LEU A 499 17.91 -6.90 -6.80
N THR A 500 17.80 -5.73 -7.43
CA THR A 500 18.95 -4.96 -7.91
C THR A 500 19.09 -3.67 -7.11
N LEU A 501 20.33 -3.27 -6.81
CA LEU A 501 20.59 -1.92 -6.33
C LEU A 501 20.22 -0.94 -7.45
N MET A 502 19.51 0.12 -7.09
CA MET A 502 19.27 1.25 -7.99
C MET A 502 19.98 2.47 -7.41
N ASP A 503 21.04 2.93 -8.08
CA ASP A 503 21.85 4.10 -7.70
C ASP A 503 21.52 5.36 -8.50
#